data_AF-A0A5J9T528-F1
#
_entry.id   AF-A0A5J9T528-F1
#
_cell.length_a   1.000
_cell.length_b   1.000
_cell.length_c   1.000
_cell.angle_alpha   90.00
_cell.angle_beta   90.00
_cell.angle_gamma   90.00
#
_symmetry.space_group_name_H-M   'P 1'
#
loop_
_entity.id
_entity.type
_entity.pdbx_description
1 polymer ?
#
loop_
_entity_poly.entity_id
_entity_poly.type
_entity_poly.pdbx_seq_one_letter_code
_entity_poly.pdbx_strand_id
1 'polypeptide(L)'
;MSFLRRFVYLVVQGHNNPGAITHDLYRINMSRFFNPKLPPARSPAPIADGRLPRASATFYASSCSMLLDAIGWCMQLNSMNFMFLAPDKVLATDDDTGRSTIYDGGLDEVRAGPTLTKIPNYCFPVSVAVGDDLYVLNGGHSHDNYFEALVHEEEHDGQSEDWRCQPLPTPPYLAHEIDAYAVVGGSELWVSAKDEGTFSFDTARGDWTKQGDWQLPFRGLAAYVPEYKLWFGLSSRNDVNHLCAFDLAGAAARRRQAPPTPRNL
;
A
#
# COMPACT_ATOMS: atom_id res chain seq x y z
N MET A 1 4.30 -8.72 21.66
CA MET A 1 4.20 -7.26 21.48
C MET A 1 2.99 -7.02 20.60
N SER A 2 2.09 -6.08 20.95
CA SER A 2 0.90 -5.83 20.12
C SER A 2 1.31 -5.18 18.80
N PHE A 3 0.96 -5.78 17.67
CA PHE A 3 1.24 -5.27 16.32
C PHE A 3 0.33 -4.10 15.91
N LEU A 4 -0.30 -3.43 16.88
CA LEU A 4 -1.13 -2.27 16.62
C LEU A 4 -0.23 -1.14 16.11
N ARG A 5 -0.40 -0.78 14.84
CA ARG A 5 0.18 0.44 14.27
C ARG A 5 -0.21 1.61 15.18
N ARG A 6 0.76 2.09 15.94
CA ARG A 6 0.56 3.20 16.89
C ARG A 6 0.20 4.49 16.14
N PHE A 7 0.66 4.62 14.90
CA PHE A 7 0.46 5.80 14.08
C PHE A 7 -0.22 5.45 12.77
N VAL A 8 -1.11 6.34 12.34
CA VAL A 8 -1.63 6.42 10.98
C VAL A 8 -1.01 7.65 10.32
N TYR A 9 -0.54 7.46 9.09
CA TYR A 9 -0.04 8.52 8.24
C TYR A 9 -1.16 8.91 7.29
N LEU A 10 -1.66 10.13 7.42
CA LEU A 10 -2.68 10.70 6.56
C LEU A 10 -2.02 11.75 5.67
N VAL A 11 -2.20 11.63 4.36
CA VAL A 11 -1.74 12.64 3.41
C VAL A 11 -2.95 13.41 2.91
N VAL A 12 -2.88 14.74 2.97
CA VAL A 12 -3.93 15.64 2.48
C VAL A 12 -3.34 16.51 1.38
N GLN A 13 -3.97 16.50 0.22
CA GLN A 13 -3.62 17.40 -0.86
C GLN A 13 -4.12 18.82 -0.55
N GLY A 14 -3.20 19.77 -0.45
CA GLY A 14 -3.48 21.18 -0.27
C GLY A 14 -3.54 21.92 -1.62
N HIS A 15 -4.50 22.83 -1.74
CA HIS A 15 -4.65 23.75 -2.89
C HIS A 15 -4.28 25.19 -2.48
N ASN A 16 -3.22 25.35 -1.69
CA ASN A 16 -2.97 26.61 -1.00
C ASN A 16 -2.30 27.69 -1.88
N ASN A 17 -1.73 27.33 -3.04
CA ASN A 17 -1.08 28.27 -3.95
C ASN A 17 -1.53 28.10 -5.41
N PRO A 18 -1.76 29.19 -6.16
CA PRO A 18 -1.96 29.12 -7.61
C PRO A 18 -0.63 28.70 -8.27
N GLY A 19 -0.53 27.42 -8.64
CA GLY A 19 0.57 26.88 -9.44
C GLY A 19 1.39 25.74 -8.83
N ALA A 20 1.17 25.36 -7.55
CA ALA A 20 1.87 24.25 -6.91
C ALA A 20 0.90 23.34 -6.14
N ILE A 21 0.96 22.04 -6.38
CA ILE A 21 0.24 21.03 -5.61
C ILE A 21 1.12 20.63 -4.42
N THR A 22 0.59 20.81 -3.22
CA THR A 22 1.27 20.43 -1.97
C THR A 22 0.59 19.22 -1.33
N HIS A 23 1.37 18.36 -0.71
CA HIS A 23 0.88 17.22 0.04
C HIS A 23 1.33 17.33 1.50
N ASP A 24 0.39 17.54 2.41
CA ASP A 24 0.66 17.63 3.85
C ASP A 24 0.53 16.25 4.48
N LEU A 25 1.61 15.78 5.11
CA LEU A 25 1.66 14.51 5.83
C LEU A 25 1.37 14.74 7.31
N TYR A 26 0.37 14.05 7.83
CA TYR A 26 -0.04 14.08 9.22
C TYR A 26 0.25 12.74 9.88
N ARG A 27 1.06 12.77 10.94
CA ARG A 27 1.30 11.60 11.80
C ARG A 27 0.31 11.57 12.96
N ILE A 28 -0.67 10.68 12.90
CA ILE A 28 -1.79 10.62 13.86
C ILE A 28 -1.59 9.45 14.82
N ASN A 29 -1.49 9.73 16.12
CA ASN A 29 -1.38 8.69 17.15
C ASN A 29 -2.73 8.02 17.42
N MET A 30 -2.85 6.74 17.07
CA MET A 30 -4.09 5.97 17.12
C MET A 30 -4.49 5.50 18.52
N SER A 31 -3.57 5.53 19.50
CA SER A 31 -3.89 5.16 20.90
C SER A 31 -5.01 6.00 21.51
N ARG A 32 -5.29 7.17 20.94
CA ARG A 32 -6.36 8.07 21.37
C ARG A 32 -7.75 7.62 20.91
N PHE A 33 -7.85 6.87 19.81
CA PHE A 33 -9.13 6.44 19.24
C PHE A 33 -9.58 5.08 19.77
N PHE A 34 -8.63 4.23 20.14
CA PHE A 34 -8.90 2.89 20.68
C PHE A 34 -8.46 2.84 22.13
N ASN A 35 -9.31 3.30 23.04
CA ASN A 35 -9.06 3.23 24.48
C ASN A 35 -9.74 2.00 25.09
N PRO A 36 -8.99 0.90 25.36
CA PRO A 36 -9.57 -0.32 25.92
C PRO A 36 -10.08 -0.16 27.36
N LYS A 37 -9.82 0.99 28.02
CA LYS A 37 -10.18 1.22 29.43
C LYS A 37 -11.59 1.77 29.64
N LEU A 38 -12.29 2.17 28.58
CA LEU A 38 -13.67 2.64 28.68
C LEU A 38 -14.64 1.51 28.32
N PRO A 39 -15.64 1.20 29.17
CA PRO A 39 -16.74 0.32 28.78
C PRO A 39 -17.35 0.84 27.48
N PRO A 40 -17.78 -0.04 26.55
CA PRO A 40 -18.47 0.41 25.35
C PRO A 40 -19.65 1.29 25.76
N ALA A 41 -19.64 2.54 25.29
CA ALA A 41 -20.70 3.48 25.61
C ALA A 41 -22.04 2.92 25.10
N ARG A 42 -23.07 2.95 25.94
CA ARG A 42 -24.42 2.42 25.61
C ARG A 42 -25.11 3.19 24.48
N SER A 43 -24.57 4.35 24.10
CA SER A 43 -25.01 5.18 22.98
C SER A 43 -23.79 5.65 22.20
N PRO A 44 -23.87 5.77 20.86
CA PRO A 44 -22.80 6.38 20.09
C PRO A 44 -22.52 7.78 20.65
N ALA A 45 -21.26 8.06 20.99
CA ALA A 45 -20.86 9.40 21.37
C ALA A 45 -21.22 10.34 20.20
N PRO A 46 -21.68 11.57 20.49
CA PRO A 46 -21.90 12.55 19.43
C PRO A 46 -20.62 12.71 18.61
N ILE A 47 -20.77 12.82 17.29
CA ILE A 47 -19.65 13.10 16.40
C ILE A 47 -19.03 14.42 16.86
N ALA A 48 -17.78 14.36 17.31
CA ALA A 48 -17.03 15.52 17.75
C ALA A 48 -16.08 15.93 16.63
N ASP A 49 -16.12 17.21 16.24
CA ASP A 49 -15.16 17.76 15.28
C ASP A 49 -13.77 17.78 15.90
N GLY A 50 -12.88 16.95 15.35
CA GLY A 50 -11.46 16.92 15.71
C GLY A 50 -10.65 17.71 14.69
N ARG A 51 -9.85 18.69 15.15
CA ARG A 51 -8.83 19.28 14.29
C ARG A 51 -7.70 18.28 14.10
N LEU A 52 -7.22 18.14 12.86
CA LEU A 52 -5.99 17.41 12.57
C LEU A 52 -4.82 18.03 13.37
N PRO A 53 -3.82 17.21 13.77
CA PRO A 53 -2.58 17.75 14.32
C PRO A 53 -1.90 18.67 13.29
N ARG A 54 -0.85 19.39 13.70
CA ARG A 54 -0.01 20.09 12.74
C ARG A 54 0.59 19.07 11.76
N ALA A 55 0.69 19.45 10.48
CA ALA A 55 1.40 18.65 9.49
C ALA A 55 2.83 18.40 9.96
N SER A 56 3.26 17.15 9.86
CA SER A 56 4.61 16.69 10.20
C SER A 56 5.60 17.04 9.08
N ALA A 57 5.17 16.94 7.83
CA ALA A 57 5.95 17.34 6.66
C ALA A 57 5.02 17.83 5.56
N THR A 58 5.56 18.67 4.67
CA THR A 58 4.88 19.12 3.46
C THR A 58 5.76 18.80 2.26
N PHE A 59 5.20 18.09 1.29
CA PHE A 59 5.87 17.72 0.05
C PHE A 59 5.34 18.57 -1.10
N TYR A 60 6.23 18.85 -2.05
CA TYR A 60 5.95 19.67 -3.21
C TYR A 60 6.09 18.81 -4.45
N ALA A 61 5.01 18.73 -5.22
CA ALA A 61 5.06 18.07 -6.50
C ALA A 61 5.78 18.92 -7.56
N SER A 62 6.56 18.26 -8.41
CA SER A 62 7.37 18.95 -9.44
C SER A 62 6.53 19.50 -10.60
N SER A 63 5.39 18.88 -10.92
CA SER A 63 4.47 19.33 -11.97
C SER A 63 3.03 18.81 -11.77
N CYS A 64 2.05 19.52 -12.32
CA CYS A 64 0.69 19.02 -12.51
C CYS A 64 0.54 18.70 -14.00
N SER A 65 0.65 17.44 -14.39
CA SER A 65 0.32 17.02 -15.75
C SER A 65 -1.21 16.91 -15.87
N MET A 66 -1.83 17.88 -16.56
CA MET A 66 -3.22 17.70 -17.02
C MET A 66 -3.19 16.74 -18.21
N LEU A 67 -3.44 15.46 -17.98
CA LEU A 67 -3.75 14.55 -19.08
C LEU A 67 -5.26 14.60 -19.33
N LEU A 68 -5.66 15.14 -20.48
CA LEU A 68 -7.00 14.93 -21.02
C LEU A 68 -7.05 13.50 -21.56
N ASP A 69 -7.84 12.62 -20.95
CA ASP A 69 -8.22 11.39 -21.64
C ASP A 69 -9.15 11.72 -22.83
N ALA A 70 -9.24 10.80 -23.80
CA ALA A 70 -10.08 10.97 -24.99
C ALA A 70 -11.59 11.02 -24.69
N ILE A 71 -11.99 10.92 -23.40
CA ILE A 71 -13.36 10.85 -22.92
C ILE A 71 -13.76 12.13 -22.15
N GLY A 72 -12.86 13.11 -22.04
CA GLY A 72 -13.15 14.43 -21.47
C GLY A 72 -13.21 14.48 -19.95
N TRP A 73 -12.66 13.47 -19.25
CA TRP A 73 -12.51 13.50 -17.81
C TRP A 73 -11.12 14.05 -17.46
N CYS A 74 -11.06 15.28 -16.95
CA CYS A 74 -9.85 15.83 -16.35
C CYS A 74 -9.67 15.18 -14.97
N MET A 75 -8.95 14.07 -14.89
CA MET A 75 -8.48 13.56 -13.61
C MET A 75 -7.24 14.37 -13.22
N GLN A 76 -7.33 15.11 -12.13
CA GLN A 76 -6.15 15.70 -11.51
C GLN A 76 -5.32 14.56 -10.94
N LEU A 77 -4.31 14.13 -11.69
CA LEU A 77 -3.47 13.01 -11.33
C LEU A 77 -2.55 13.46 -10.19
N ASN A 78 -2.65 12.77 -9.05
CA ASN A 78 -1.80 12.99 -7.90
C ASN A 78 -0.34 12.93 -8.34
N SER A 79 0.35 14.06 -8.29
CA SER A 79 1.72 14.21 -8.77
C SER A 79 2.77 13.59 -7.84
N MET A 80 2.33 12.98 -6.74
CA MET A 80 3.15 12.19 -5.84
C MET A 80 2.38 10.98 -5.30
N ASN A 81 3.07 9.86 -5.16
CA ASN A 81 2.59 8.69 -4.45
C ASN A 81 3.22 8.57 -3.07
N PHE A 82 2.47 8.05 -2.11
CA PHE A 82 2.90 7.86 -0.72
C PHE A 82 2.76 6.39 -0.33
N MET A 83 3.86 5.79 0.09
CA MET A 83 3.94 4.36 0.43
C MET A 83 4.47 4.20 1.85
N PHE A 84 3.95 3.20 2.56
CA PHE A 84 4.47 2.85 3.88
C PHE A 84 5.71 1.97 3.70
N LEU A 85 6.88 2.56 3.89
CA LEU A 85 8.17 1.91 3.61
C LEU A 85 8.55 0.92 4.70
N ALA A 86 8.50 1.37 5.94
CA ALA A 86 8.92 0.61 7.11
C ALA A 86 8.22 1.18 8.35
N PRO A 87 8.32 0.56 9.54
CA PRO A 87 7.81 1.14 10.77
C PRO A 87 8.25 2.60 10.93
N ASP A 88 7.25 3.49 11.06
CA ASP A 88 7.43 4.94 11.14
C ASP A 88 8.09 5.64 9.94
N LYS A 89 8.27 4.98 8.80
CA LYS A 89 8.86 5.57 7.60
C LYS A 89 7.86 5.60 6.44
N VAL A 90 7.72 6.76 5.82
CA VAL A 90 6.86 6.99 4.65
C VAL A 90 7.73 7.39 3.47
N LEU A 91 7.60 6.68 2.36
CA LEU A 91 8.21 7.04 1.09
C LEU A 91 7.24 7.91 0.30
N ALA A 92 7.69 9.08 -0.12
CA ALA A 92 7.02 9.94 -1.07
C ALA A 92 7.77 9.86 -2.41
N THR A 93 7.08 9.55 -3.49
CA THR A 93 7.68 9.39 -4.82
C THR A 93 7.05 10.38 -5.78
N ASP A 94 7.87 11.03 -6.58
CA ASP A 94 7.42 11.92 -7.65
C ASP A 94 7.17 11.11 -8.92
N ASP A 95 5.95 11.23 -9.44
CA ASP A 95 5.45 10.41 -10.55
C ASP A 95 5.98 10.84 -11.91
N ASP A 96 6.69 11.96 -12.02
CA ASP A 96 7.28 12.41 -13.29
C ASP A 96 8.77 12.06 -13.37
N THR A 97 9.45 12.03 -12.21
CA THR A 97 10.91 11.91 -12.13
C THR A 97 11.39 10.60 -11.52
N GLY A 98 10.51 9.86 -10.84
CA GLY A 98 10.88 8.67 -10.05
C GLY A 98 11.73 8.99 -8.82
N ARG A 99 11.99 10.27 -8.53
CA ARG A 99 12.71 10.70 -7.33
C ARG A 99 11.86 10.41 -6.12
N SER A 100 12.49 9.95 -5.06
CA SER A 100 11.80 9.69 -3.81
C SER A 100 12.42 10.44 -2.64
N THR A 101 11.61 10.59 -1.61
CA THR A 101 11.97 11.21 -0.34
C THR A 101 11.38 10.36 0.77
N ILE A 102 12.13 10.15 1.84
CA ILE A 102 11.71 9.37 3.00
C ILE A 102 11.44 10.34 4.14
N TYR A 103 10.23 10.28 4.71
CA TYR A 103 9.93 10.86 6.00
C TYR A 103 10.12 9.80 7.08
N ASP A 104 10.98 10.08 8.06
CA ASP A 104 11.18 9.28 9.26
C ASP A 104 10.43 9.92 10.43
N GLY A 105 9.34 9.29 10.88
CA GLY A 105 8.53 9.76 11.99
C GLY A 105 9.13 9.46 13.38
N GLY A 106 10.19 8.67 13.45
CA GLY A 106 10.99 8.47 14.67
C GLY A 106 11.92 9.66 14.92
N LEU A 107 12.52 10.20 13.85
CA LEU A 107 13.40 11.36 13.88
C LEU A 107 12.66 12.69 13.62
N ASP A 108 11.46 12.63 13.06
CA ASP A 108 10.72 13.78 12.53
C ASP A 108 11.52 14.53 11.43
N GLU A 109 12.20 13.76 10.59
CA GLU A 109 13.11 14.25 9.56
C GLU A 109 12.71 13.76 8.17
N VAL A 110 13.11 14.53 7.16
CA VAL A 110 12.90 14.24 5.75
C VAL A 110 14.26 14.12 5.08
N ARG A 111 14.50 12.99 4.39
CA ARG A 111 15.75 12.73 3.66
C ARG A 111 15.48 12.28 2.24
N ALA A 112 16.47 12.41 1.36
CA ALA A 112 16.39 11.84 0.03
C ALA A 112 16.25 10.31 0.12
N GLY A 113 15.39 9.73 -0.72
CA GLY A 113 15.25 8.28 -0.88
C GLY A 113 15.89 7.80 -2.19
N PRO A 114 15.84 6.48 -2.46
CA PRO A 114 16.35 5.94 -3.71
C PRO A 114 15.51 6.39 -4.90
N THR A 115 16.15 6.60 -6.05
CA THR A 115 15.39 6.88 -7.29
C THR A 115 14.79 5.58 -7.80
N LEU A 116 13.48 5.53 -8.01
CA LEU A 116 12.82 4.40 -8.64
C LEU A 116 13.32 4.25 -10.07
N THR A 117 13.67 3.03 -10.47
CA THR A 117 14.30 2.78 -11.78
C THR A 117 13.30 2.83 -12.93
N LYS A 118 12.01 2.63 -12.66
CA LYS A 118 10.95 3.07 -13.56
C LYS A 118 9.91 3.88 -12.80
N ILE A 119 9.40 4.88 -13.51
CA ILE A 119 8.35 5.76 -13.05
C ILE A 119 7.04 4.96 -13.00
N PRO A 120 6.29 4.96 -11.89
CA PRO A 120 4.93 4.41 -11.84
C PRO A 120 4.02 5.26 -12.74
N ASN A 121 4.05 4.96 -14.03
CA ASN A 121 3.33 5.73 -15.03
C ASN A 121 1.83 5.44 -14.85
N TYR A 122 1.10 6.48 -14.43
CA TYR A 122 -0.36 6.60 -14.41
C TYR A 122 -1.12 5.47 -13.66
N CYS A 123 -1.69 5.86 -12.52
CA CYS A 123 -2.67 5.14 -11.68
C CYS A 123 -2.08 4.27 -10.55
N PHE A 124 -2.09 4.85 -9.33
CA PHE A 124 -2.12 4.18 -8.02
C PHE A 124 -1.25 2.91 -7.92
N PRO A 125 0.08 3.06 -7.74
CA PRO A 125 0.94 1.91 -7.50
C PRO A 125 0.45 1.10 -6.31
N VAL A 126 0.45 -0.22 -6.48
CA VAL A 126 0.26 -1.15 -5.37
C VAL A 126 1.57 -1.23 -4.62
N SER A 127 1.53 -0.96 -3.31
CA SER A 127 2.70 -1.08 -2.44
C SER A 127 2.40 -1.97 -1.25
N VAL A 128 3.34 -2.85 -0.92
CA VAL A 128 3.16 -3.84 0.14
C VAL A 128 4.47 -4.16 0.82
N ALA A 129 4.50 -4.07 2.14
CA ALA A 129 5.65 -4.46 2.94
C ALA A 129 5.64 -5.98 3.16
N VAL A 130 6.76 -6.64 2.86
CA VAL A 130 7.00 -8.06 3.15
C VAL A 130 8.31 -8.17 3.92
N GLY A 131 8.23 -8.54 5.19
CA GLY A 131 9.38 -8.44 6.09
C GLY A 131 9.79 -6.97 6.25
N ASP A 132 11.06 -6.68 5.98
CA ASP A 132 11.66 -5.34 6.03
C ASP A 132 11.71 -4.65 4.66
N ASP A 133 11.28 -5.33 3.60
CA ASP A 133 11.33 -4.83 2.23
C ASP A 133 9.97 -4.31 1.75
N LEU A 134 9.98 -3.32 0.87
CA LEU A 134 8.79 -2.77 0.23
C LEU A 134 8.72 -3.22 -1.23
N TYR A 135 7.63 -3.87 -1.62
CA TYR A 135 7.36 -4.29 -2.98
C TYR A 135 6.37 -3.33 -3.64
N VAL A 136 6.70 -2.84 -4.83
CA VAL A 136 5.93 -1.86 -5.59
C VAL A 136 5.58 -2.41 -6.97
N LEU A 137 4.29 -2.50 -7.27
CA LEU A 137 3.75 -2.96 -8.55
C LEU A 137 2.94 -1.85 -9.20
N ASN A 138 2.89 -1.85 -10.53
CA ASN A 138 1.93 -1.01 -11.21
C ASN A 138 0.50 -1.50 -10.96
N GLY A 139 -0.40 -0.60 -10.55
CA GLY A 139 -1.79 -0.92 -10.24
C GLY A 139 -2.77 -0.63 -11.38
N GLY A 140 -2.33 0.01 -12.47
CA GLY A 140 -3.22 0.56 -13.50
C GLY A 140 -2.92 0.17 -14.95
N HIS A 141 -3.58 0.86 -15.88
CA HIS A 141 -3.72 0.51 -17.30
C HIS A 141 -2.46 0.67 -18.17
N SER A 142 -1.28 0.63 -17.58
CA SER A 142 -0.03 0.66 -18.34
C SER A 142 0.24 -0.68 -19.00
N HIS A 143 0.89 -0.64 -20.16
CA HIS A 143 1.43 -1.84 -20.82
C HIS A 143 2.77 -2.27 -20.18
N ASP A 144 3.33 -1.44 -19.30
CA ASP A 144 4.54 -1.75 -18.55
C ASP A 144 4.18 -2.37 -17.20
N ASN A 145 4.26 -3.70 -17.17
CA ASN A 145 4.18 -4.52 -15.96
C ASN A 145 5.43 -4.32 -15.10
N TYR A 146 5.49 -3.17 -14.44
CA TYR A 146 6.56 -2.78 -13.55
C TYR A 146 6.44 -3.48 -12.20
N PHE A 147 7.57 -4.02 -11.73
CA PHE A 147 7.68 -4.61 -10.41
C PHE A 147 9.08 -4.42 -9.84
N GLU A 148 9.18 -3.74 -8.70
CA GLU A 148 10.43 -3.44 -8.00
C GLU A 148 10.29 -3.68 -6.50
N ALA A 149 11.41 -4.03 -5.87
CA ALA A 149 11.55 -4.01 -4.42
C ALA A 149 12.48 -2.87 -3.99
N LEU A 150 12.12 -2.19 -2.91
CA LEU A 150 13.03 -1.38 -2.13
C LEU A 150 13.51 -2.27 -0.99
N VAL A 151 14.77 -2.66 -1.08
CA VAL A 151 15.42 -3.55 -0.12
C VAL A 151 16.28 -2.73 0.81
N HIS A 152 16.18 -3.03 2.10
CA HIS A 152 17.02 -2.39 3.11
C HIS A 152 18.45 -2.93 3.02
N GLU A 153 19.45 -2.05 2.85
CA GLU A 153 20.85 -2.40 2.96
C GLU A 153 21.37 -2.02 4.34
N GLU A 154 21.79 -3.02 5.12
CA GLU A 154 22.59 -2.76 6.30
C GLU A 154 24.04 -2.50 5.87
N GLU A 155 24.49 -1.24 5.93
CA GLU A 155 25.91 -0.94 5.78
C GLU A 155 26.72 -1.52 6.95
N HIS A 156 27.92 -2.01 6.64
CA HIS A 156 28.85 -2.67 7.59
C HIS A 156 29.20 -1.80 8.82
N ASP A 157 29.03 -0.48 8.75
CA ASP A 157 29.36 0.46 9.82
C ASP A 157 28.15 0.95 10.63
N GLY A 158 26.93 0.48 10.31
CA GLY A 158 25.71 0.77 11.09
C GLY A 158 25.29 2.25 11.14
N GLN A 159 25.84 3.09 10.26
CA GLN A 159 25.64 4.55 10.26
C GLN A 159 24.82 5.08 9.07
N SER A 160 24.55 4.26 8.05
CA SER A 160 23.60 4.59 6.98
C SER A 160 22.57 3.48 6.82
N GLU A 161 21.28 3.82 6.97
CA GLU A 161 20.19 3.01 6.44
C GLU A 161 19.97 3.45 4.99
N ASP A 162 20.56 2.73 4.05
CA ASP A 162 20.29 2.98 2.64
C ASP A 162 19.35 1.94 2.06
N TRP A 163 18.43 2.45 1.24
CA TRP A 163 17.44 1.65 0.53
C TRP A 163 17.89 1.55 -0.91
N ARG A 164 17.86 0.36 -1.49
CA ARG A 164 18.12 0.19 -2.92
C ARG A 164 16.89 -0.30 -3.66
N CYS A 165 16.66 0.28 -4.83
CA CYS A 165 15.67 -0.22 -5.78
C CYS A 165 16.26 -1.42 -6.51
N GLN A 166 15.53 -2.54 -6.52
CA GLN A 166 15.87 -3.74 -7.25
C GLN A 166 14.72 -4.12 -8.21
N PRO A 167 14.95 -4.09 -9.52
CA PRO A 167 14.02 -4.65 -10.51
C PRO A 167 13.75 -6.13 -10.24
N LEU A 168 12.48 -6.50 -10.28
CA LEU A 168 12.02 -7.88 -10.10
C LEU A 168 11.44 -8.43 -11.41
N PRO A 169 11.30 -9.76 -11.53
CA PRO A 169 10.71 -10.35 -12.73
C PRO A 169 9.30 -9.83 -12.99
N THR A 170 9.07 -9.49 -14.25
CA THR A 170 7.78 -8.97 -14.73
C THR A 170 6.64 -9.91 -14.34
N PRO A 171 5.55 -9.38 -13.77
CA PRO A 171 4.36 -10.17 -13.48
C PRO A 171 3.84 -10.89 -14.75
N PRO A 172 3.45 -12.18 -14.65
CA PRO A 172 3.08 -13.01 -15.79
C PRO A 172 1.62 -12.80 -16.26
N TYR A 173 0.96 -11.75 -15.78
CA TYR A 173 -0.37 -11.34 -16.20
C TYR A 173 -0.29 -10.07 -17.06
N LEU A 174 -1.24 -9.87 -17.95
CA LEU A 174 -1.38 -8.68 -18.79
C LEU A 174 -2.35 -7.64 -18.20
N ALA A 175 -2.95 -7.95 -17.05
CA ALA A 175 -4.07 -7.22 -16.50
C ALA A 175 -3.75 -5.75 -16.28
N HIS A 176 -4.67 -4.92 -16.74
CA HIS A 176 -4.62 -3.48 -16.61
C HIS A 176 -5.05 -2.97 -15.22
N GLU A 177 -5.42 -3.87 -14.31
CA GLU A 177 -5.94 -3.54 -12.98
C GLU A 177 -5.66 -4.68 -11.99
N ILE A 178 -5.13 -4.33 -10.82
CA ILE A 178 -5.00 -5.22 -9.67
C ILE A 178 -6.20 -4.99 -8.74
N ASP A 179 -7.07 -5.99 -8.62
CA ASP A 179 -8.28 -5.88 -7.79
C ASP A 179 -7.98 -6.06 -6.30
N ALA A 180 -7.02 -6.94 -5.98
CA ALA A 180 -6.75 -7.35 -4.61
C ALA A 180 -5.34 -7.93 -4.44
N TYR A 181 -4.78 -7.75 -3.25
CA TYR A 181 -3.46 -8.28 -2.93
C TYR A 181 -3.28 -8.51 -1.42
N ALA A 182 -2.42 -9.45 -1.06
CA ALA A 182 -2.09 -9.76 0.33
C ALA A 182 -0.76 -10.49 0.46
N VAL A 183 -0.11 -10.36 1.62
CA VAL A 183 1.07 -11.16 1.97
C VAL A 183 0.61 -12.45 2.66
N VAL A 184 0.94 -13.60 2.09
CA VAL A 184 0.58 -14.93 2.59
C VAL A 184 1.84 -15.67 3.04
N GLY A 185 1.76 -16.36 4.17
CA GLY A 185 2.89 -17.12 4.72
C GLY A 185 4.10 -16.27 5.17
N GLY A 186 4.01 -14.94 5.08
CA GLY A 186 5.10 -14.03 5.42
C GLY A 186 6.13 -13.80 4.31
N SER A 187 6.02 -14.51 3.19
CA SER A 187 7.01 -14.45 2.10
C SER A 187 6.41 -14.55 0.69
N GLU A 188 5.10 -14.76 0.56
CA GLU A 188 4.43 -14.79 -0.74
C GLU A 188 3.52 -13.58 -0.90
N LEU A 189 3.76 -12.76 -1.93
CA LEU A 189 2.83 -11.71 -2.31
C LEU A 189 1.78 -12.30 -3.27
N TRP A 190 0.54 -12.41 -2.82
CA TRP A 190 -0.57 -12.83 -3.67
C TRP A 190 -1.25 -11.62 -4.30
N VAL A 191 -1.52 -11.69 -5.61
CA VAL A 191 -2.11 -10.62 -6.42
C VAL A 191 -3.23 -11.21 -7.29
N SER A 192 -4.39 -10.59 -7.24
CA SER A 192 -5.52 -10.85 -8.12
C SER A 192 -5.53 -9.85 -9.26
N ALA A 193 -5.21 -10.35 -10.45
CA ALA A 193 -5.19 -9.62 -11.69
C ALA A 193 -6.56 -9.76 -12.35
N LYS A 194 -7.22 -8.64 -12.64
CA LYS A 194 -8.59 -8.63 -13.18
C LYS A 194 -8.69 -9.49 -14.44
N ASP A 195 -9.74 -10.29 -14.53
CA ASP A 195 -10.03 -11.24 -15.62
C ASP A 195 -8.99 -12.37 -15.86
N GLU A 196 -7.85 -12.39 -15.16
CA GLU A 196 -6.80 -13.40 -15.35
C GLU A 196 -6.64 -14.40 -14.20
N GLY A 197 -7.05 -13.99 -13.00
CA GLY A 197 -7.02 -14.81 -11.78
C GLY A 197 -5.95 -14.38 -10.79
N THR A 198 -5.59 -15.30 -9.90
CA THR A 198 -4.67 -15.03 -8.78
C THR A 198 -3.29 -15.61 -9.04
N PHE A 199 -2.26 -14.81 -8.77
CA PHE A 199 -0.85 -15.13 -8.89
C PHE A 199 -0.16 -14.90 -7.54
N SER A 200 0.96 -15.56 -7.31
CA SER A 200 1.82 -15.34 -6.17
C SER A 200 3.25 -15.07 -6.62
N PHE A 201 3.91 -14.13 -5.95
CA PHE A 201 5.33 -13.90 -6.07
C PHE A 201 6.03 -14.40 -4.80
N ASP A 202 6.98 -15.33 -4.97
CA ASP A 202 7.84 -15.81 -3.88
C ASP A 202 9.00 -14.84 -3.71
N THR A 203 9.01 -14.11 -2.59
CA THR A 203 10.04 -13.09 -2.31
C THR A 203 11.44 -13.65 -2.11
N ALA A 204 11.57 -14.92 -1.70
CA ALA A 204 12.86 -15.56 -1.49
C ALA A 204 13.43 -16.12 -2.80
N ARG A 205 12.56 -16.65 -3.67
CA ARG A 205 12.96 -17.21 -4.96
C ARG A 205 12.99 -16.19 -6.09
N GLY A 206 12.24 -15.10 -5.96
CA GLY A 206 12.07 -14.09 -7.00
C GLY A 206 11.21 -14.56 -8.17
N ASP A 207 10.33 -15.55 -7.98
CA ASP A 207 9.57 -16.16 -9.08
C ASP A 207 8.05 -15.99 -8.92
N TRP A 208 7.36 -15.83 -10.04
CA TRP A 208 5.89 -15.81 -10.09
C TRP A 208 5.29 -17.20 -10.31
N THR A 209 4.12 -17.44 -9.73
CA THR A 209 3.34 -18.67 -9.91
C THR A 209 1.85 -18.36 -9.99
N LYS A 210 1.13 -18.94 -10.96
CA LYS A 210 -0.34 -18.85 -11.00
C LYS A 210 -0.96 -19.75 -9.92
N GLN A 211 -1.80 -19.17 -9.07
CA GLN A 211 -2.54 -19.85 -8.02
C GLN A 211 -3.90 -20.36 -8.51
N GLY A 212 -4.51 -19.71 -9.50
CA GLY A 212 -5.69 -20.25 -10.20
C GLY A 212 -6.47 -19.18 -10.95
N ASP A 213 -7.47 -19.61 -11.71
CA ASP A 213 -8.37 -18.73 -12.49
C ASP A 213 -9.49 -18.10 -11.64
N TRP A 214 -9.26 -18.00 -10.33
CA TRP A 214 -10.18 -17.41 -9.36
C TRP A 214 -9.60 -16.12 -8.80
N GLN A 215 -10.47 -15.24 -8.29
CA GLN A 215 -10.09 -13.98 -7.67
C GLN A 215 -10.13 -14.06 -6.14
N LEU A 216 -9.30 -13.25 -5.48
CA LEU A 216 -9.37 -13.07 -4.04
C LEU A 216 -10.73 -12.45 -3.65
N PRO A 217 -11.32 -12.89 -2.53
CA PRO A 217 -12.69 -12.50 -2.13
C PRO A 217 -12.77 -11.12 -1.46
N PHE A 218 -11.81 -10.23 -1.72
CA PHE A 218 -11.72 -8.88 -1.18
C PHE A 218 -11.23 -7.88 -2.23
N ARG A 219 -11.24 -6.59 -1.90
CA ARG A 219 -10.74 -5.49 -2.71
C ARG A 219 -9.54 -4.84 -2.02
N GLY A 220 -8.52 -4.47 -2.79
CA GLY A 220 -7.29 -3.86 -2.31
C GLY A 220 -6.49 -4.78 -1.38
N LEU A 221 -5.83 -4.20 -0.39
CA LEU A 221 -4.99 -4.92 0.57
C LEU A 221 -5.83 -5.65 1.62
N ALA A 222 -5.59 -6.95 1.82
CA ALA A 222 -5.98 -7.63 3.05
C ALA A 222 -4.79 -7.73 4.02
N ALA A 223 -4.94 -7.19 5.23
CA ALA A 223 -3.89 -7.15 6.24
C ALA A 223 -3.92 -8.41 7.13
N TYR A 224 -2.78 -9.07 7.30
CA TYR A 224 -2.65 -10.19 8.23
C TYR A 224 -2.64 -9.71 9.68
N VAL A 225 -3.42 -10.36 10.54
CA VAL A 225 -3.46 -10.10 11.98
C VAL A 225 -3.02 -11.38 12.73
N PRO A 226 -1.78 -11.42 13.26
CA PRO A 226 -1.21 -12.62 13.89
C PRO A 226 -2.05 -13.19 15.03
N GLU A 227 -2.71 -12.32 15.81
CA GLU A 227 -3.56 -12.70 16.96
C GLU A 227 -4.73 -13.58 16.53
N TYR A 228 -5.29 -13.34 15.34
CA TYR A 228 -6.40 -14.11 14.80
C TYR A 228 -5.97 -15.15 13.76
N LYS A 229 -4.72 -15.09 13.29
CA LYS A 229 -4.19 -15.92 12.19
C LYS A 229 -5.06 -15.82 10.93
N LEU A 230 -5.55 -14.61 10.66
CA LEU A 230 -6.48 -14.31 9.57
C LEU A 230 -6.10 -13.00 8.88
N TRP A 231 -6.58 -12.86 7.66
CA TRP A 231 -6.46 -11.64 6.87
C TRP A 231 -7.75 -10.85 6.95
N PHE A 232 -7.64 -9.54 7.15
CA PHE A 232 -8.79 -8.64 7.21
C PHE A 232 -8.77 -7.70 6.01
N GLY A 233 -9.87 -7.66 5.28
CA GLY A 233 -9.99 -6.87 4.06
C GLY A 233 -11.45 -6.51 3.76
N LEU A 234 -11.66 -5.67 2.77
CA LEU A 234 -13.00 -5.26 2.34
C LEU A 234 -13.53 -6.28 1.34
N SER A 235 -14.65 -6.95 1.67
CA SER A 235 -15.24 -7.98 0.82
C SER A 235 -15.55 -7.47 -0.60
N SER A 236 -15.25 -8.28 -1.62
CA SER A 236 -15.57 -7.99 -3.02
C SER A 236 -16.97 -8.45 -3.44
N ARG A 237 -17.67 -9.22 -2.58
CA ARG A 237 -18.92 -9.91 -2.93
C ARG A 237 -20.13 -8.98 -3.15
N ASN A 238 -20.12 -7.80 -2.53
CA ASN A 238 -21.24 -6.86 -2.54
C ASN A 238 -20.72 -5.42 -2.77
N ASP A 239 -21.58 -4.51 -3.23
CA ASP A 239 -21.23 -3.08 -3.39
C ASP A 239 -20.95 -2.38 -2.05
N VAL A 240 -21.38 -3.00 -0.95
CA VAL A 240 -21.08 -2.54 0.40
C VAL A 240 -19.78 -3.20 0.83
N ASN A 241 -18.68 -2.42 0.81
CA ASN A 241 -17.33 -2.83 1.20
C ASN A 241 -17.27 -3.22 2.71
N HIS A 242 -17.86 -4.36 3.07
CA HIS A 242 -17.86 -4.85 4.45
C HIS A 242 -16.47 -5.35 4.85
N LEU A 243 -16.02 -4.95 6.04
CA LEU A 243 -14.82 -5.53 6.64
C LEU A 243 -15.07 -7.00 6.98
N CYS A 244 -14.27 -7.89 6.42
CA CYS A 244 -14.39 -9.33 6.54
C CYS A 244 -13.04 -9.96 6.91
N ALA A 245 -13.10 -11.18 7.45
CA ALA A 245 -11.92 -12.00 7.75
C ALA A 245 -11.81 -13.18 6.76
N PHE A 246 -10.60 -13.47 6.31
CA PHE A 246 -10.29 -14.46 5.27
C PHE A 246 -9.17 -15.39 5.73
N ASP A 247 -9.29 -16.67 5.40
CA ASP A 247 -8.28 -17.69 5.69
C ASP A 247 -7.46 -17.99 4.42
N LEU A 248 -6.39 -17.23 4.21
CA LEU A 248 -5.51 -17.40 3.05
C LEU A 248 -4.52 -18.55 3.24
N ALA A 249 -4.13 -18.85 4.48
CA ALA A 249 -3.24 -19.98 4.79
C ALA A 249 -3.88 -21.32 4.39
N GLY A 250 -5.16 -21.51 4.68
CA GLY A 250 -5.91 -22.69 4.25
C GLY A 250 -6.03 -22.80 2.73
N ALA A 251 -6.13 -21.68 2.01
CA ALA A 251 -6.16 -21.66 0.54
C ALA A 251 -4.80 -22.04 -0.06
N ALA A 252 -3.70 -21.53 0.49
CA ALA A 252 -2.34 -21.87 0.06
C ALA A 252 -2.07 -23.38 0.18
N ALA A 253 -2.51 -24.01 1.28
CA ALA A 253 -2.37 -25.44 1.49
C ALA A 253 -3.16 -26.31 0.48
N ARG A 254 -4.25 -25.79 -0.08
CA ARG A 254 -5.16 -26.53 -1.00
C ARG A 254 -4.71 -26.53 -2.46
N ARG A 255 -3.55 -25.97 -2.78
CA ARG A 255 -2.92 -25.97 -4.12
C ARG A 255 -3.93 -25.86 -5.28
N ARG A 256 -4.42 -24.64 -5.53
CA ARG A 256 -5.09 -24.22 -6.78
C ARG A 256 -6.53 -24.69 -7.02
N GLN A 257 -7.27 -25.11 -5.99
CA GLN A 257 -8.59 -25.72 -6.20
C GLN A 257 -9.79 -24.77 -6.02
N ALA A 258 -9.69 -23.71 -5.21
CA ALA A 258 -10.80 -22.78 -4.96
C ALA A 258 -10.31 -21.47 -4.31
N PRO A 259 -11.05 -20.35 -4.47
CA PRO A 259 -10.75 -19.12 -3.75
C PRO A 259 -10.90 -19.31 -2.23
N PRO A 260 -10.19 -18.50 -1.42
CA PRO A 260 -10.41 -18.43 0.02
C PRO A 260 -11.86 -18.12 0.35
N THR A 261 -12.40 -18.72 1.41
CA THR A 261 -13.76 -18.43 1.87
C THR A 261 -13.75 -17.37 2.98
N PRO A 262 -14.66 -16.38 2.95
CA PRO A 262 -14.87 -15.47 4.06
C PRO A 262 -15.34 -16.26 5.29
N ARG A 263 -14.79 -15.96 6.48
CA ARG A 263 -15.20 -16.65 7.73
C ARG A 263 -16.40 -16.03 8.45
N ASN A 264 -16.74 -14.77 8.16
CA ASN A 264 -17.71 -13.97 8.93
C ASN A 264 -18.84 -13.37 8.06
N LEU A 265 -19.24 -14.04 6.98
CA LEU A 265 -20.47 -13.72 6.24
C LEU A 265 -21.56 -14.72 6.59
#